data_AF-E8T6X7-F1
#
_entry.id   AF-E8T6X7-F1
#
_cell.length_a   1.000
_cell.length_b   1.000
_cell.length_c   1.000
_cell.angle_alpha   90.00
_cell.angle_beta   90.00
_cell.angle_gamma   90.00
#
_symmetry.space_group_name_H-M   'P 1'
#
loop_
_entity.id
_entity.type
_entity.pdbx_description
1 polymer ?
#
loop_
_entity_poly.entity_id
_entity_poly.type
_entity_poly.pdbx_seq_one_letter_code
_entity_poly.pdbx_strand_id
1 'polypeptide(L)'
;MKALITDIGYGDTKYGFLKDGELQLRKFPTAVVRLGPALKTEVEVEGTSDEMVFEGVRYLVGEEAFFAGKPISTRKKGFIPTYAPLLIAKMIRDSGQEFDAIAVSVAISDYKREHIETLKKRISSFEINGKRYSFSEVYVFPQGYGIYRDVFPKKTDEAVFVVDIGFNTVDLSFYVNGKPRKEFFRGFPGYGTSRIIRNVIQRIREETGQLISEIEANEMMKRGGKIKLLGREYDFSSIIESEKEFYAEELFSEIEKELGESWTRASSRIVAGGGGYFIPEEFKEEMALIIPEAPEFSNVRGFLEVLNG
;
A
#
# COMPACT_ATOMS: atom_id res chain seq x y z
N MET A 1 10.22 -18.25 -15.19
CA MET A 1 9.79 -18.27 -13.78
C MET A 1 8.60 -17.34 -13.65
N LYS A 2 7.46 -17.81 -13.12
CA LYS A 2 6.30 -16.94 -12.83
C LYS A 2 6.46 -16.35 -11.44
N ALA A 3 6.49 -15.03 -11.33
CA ALA A 3 6.65 -14.33 -10.06
C ALA A 3 5.38 -13.55 -9.70
N LEU A 4 4.97 -13.67 -8.44
CA LEU A 4 3.98 -12.78 -7.82
C LEU A 4 4.73 -11.65 -7.13
N ILE A 5 4.46 -10.41 -7.52
CA ILE A 5 5.11 -9.23 -6.96
C ILE A 5 4.11 -8.53 -6.04
N THR A 6 4.51 -8.20 -4.81
CA THR A 6 3.56 -7.71 -3.80
C THR A 6 4.13 -6.52 -3.02
N ASP A 7 3.22 -5.62 -2.64
CA ASP A 7 3.44 -4.57 -1.65
C ASP A 7 2.32 -4.65 -0.60
N ILE A 8 2.61 -5.32 0.52
CA ILE A 8 1.65 -5.55 1.60
C ILE A 8 1.66 -4.32 2.52
N GLY A 9 0.91 -3.29 2.14
CA GLY A 9 0.73 -2.09 2.93
C GLY A 9 -0.29 -2.26 4.06
N TYR A 10 -0.29 -1.37 5.04
CA TYR A 10 -1.24 -1.41 6.17
C TYR A 10 -2.67 -0.99 5.83
N GLY A 11 -2.88 -0.29 4.70
CA GLY A 11 -4.20 0.13 4.22
C GLY A 11 -4.68 -0.77 3.10
N ASP A 12 -3.92 -0.81 2.00
CA ASP A 12 -4.17 -1.65 0.84
C ASP A 12 -2.97 -2.52 0.53
N THR A 13 -3.25 -3.75 0.12
CA THR A 13 -2.30 -4.70 -0.44
C THR A 13 -2.32 -4.56 -1.96
N LYS A 14 -1.16 -4.25 -2.56
CA LYS A 14 -1.00 -4.21 -4.02
C LYS A 14 -0.21 -5.41 -4.48
N TYR A 15 -0.52 -5.88 -5.68
CA TYR A 15 0.23 -6.95 -6.30
C TYR A 15 0.21 -6.83 -7.81
N GLY A 16 1.18 -7.47 -8.44
CA GLY A 16 1.30 -7.54 -9.87
C GLY A 16 1.95 -8.83 -10.33
N PHE A 17 1.65 -9.20 -11.56
CA PHE A 17 2.15 -10.41 -12.19
C PHE A 17 2.03 -10.30 -13.71
N LEU A 18 2.82 -11.09 -14.43
CA LEU A 18 2.64 -11.25 -15.87
C LEU A 18 1.59 -12.33 -16.16
N LYS A 19 0.63 -12.00 -17.02
CA LYS A 19 -0.34 -12.93 -17.59
C LYS A 19 -0.30 -12.78 -19.10
N ASP A 20 0.04 -13.85 -19.80
CA ASP A 20 0.16 -13.87 -21.27
C ASP A 20 1.08 -12.76 -21.83
N GLY A 21 2.12 -12.40 -21.06
CA GLY A 21 3.09 -11.36 -21.41
C GLY A 21 2.71 -9.94 -20.96
N GLU A 22 1.49 -9.73 -20.47
CA GLU A 22 1.00 -8.43 -20.01
C GLU A 22 1.09 -8.27 -18.50
N LEU A 23 1.53 -7.09 -18.05
CA LEU A 23 1.56 -6.73 -16.64
C LEU A 23 0.15 -6.47 -16.12
N GLN A 24 -0.27 -7.32 -15.19
CA GLN A 24 -1.50 -7.14 -14.42
C GLN A 24 -1.15 -6.46 -13.10
N LEU A 25 -1.86 -5.38 -12.76
CA LEU A 25 -1.73 -4.68 -11.47
C LEU A 25 -3.08 -4.68 -10.77
N ARG A 26 -3.09 -5.10 -9.51
CA ARG A 26 -4.32 -5.25 -8.72
C ARG A 26 -4.09 -4.88 -7.27
N LYS A 27 -5.15 -4.44 -6.61
CA LYS A 27 -5.13 -4.13 -5.17
C LYS A 27 -6.43 -4.53 -4.52
N PHE A 28 -6.35 -4.78 -3.22
CA PHE A 28 -7.49 -4.96 -2.34
C PHE A 28 -7.14 -4.44 -0.94
N PRO A 29 -8.12 -4.12 -0.10
CA PRO A 29 -7.87 -3.64 1.26
C PRO A 29 -7.11 -4.66 2.09
N THR A 30 -6.13 -4.22 2.88
CA THR A 30 -5.43 -5.07 3.84
C THR A 30 -6.31 -5.28 5.06
N ALA A 31 -7.31 -6.14 4.94
CA ALA A 31 -8.23 -6.46 6.01
C ALA A 31 -8.30 -7.97 6.21
N VAL A 32 -8.23 -8.38 7.48
CA VAL A 32 -8.37 -9.78 7.90
C VAL A 32 -9.28 -9.79 9.11
N VAL A 33 -10.35 -10.58 9.07
CA VAL A 33 -11.25 -10.77 10.21
C VAL A 33 -11.30 -12.25 10.57
N ARG A 34 -11.20 -12.54 11.86
CA ARG A 34 -11.39 -13.89 12.38
C ARG A 34 -12.87 -14.17 12.50
N LEU A 35 -13.33 -15.28 11.94
CA LEU A 35 -14.70 -15.74 12.11
C LEU A 35 -14.86 -16.55 13.40
N GLY A 36 -16.05 -16.46 13.99
CA GLY A 36 -16.46 -17.35 15.07
C GLY A 36 -16.60 -18.80 14.60
N PRO A 37 -16.88 -19.74 15.52
CA PRO A 37 -17.26 -21.09 15.15
C PRO A 37 -18.46 -21.04 14.18
N ALA A 38 -18.45 -21.89 13.16
CA ALA A 38 -19.56 -21.97 12.23
C ALA A 38 -20.83 -22.32 13.03
N LEU A 39 -21.89 -21.54 12.86
CA LEU A 39 -23.21 -22.03 13.22
C LEU A 39 -23.44 -23.28 12.37
N LYS A 40 -23.71 -24.42 13.00
CA LYS A 40 -24.17 -25.61 12.29
C LYS A 40 -25.56 -25.30 11.74
N THR A 41 -25.62 -24.77 10.53
CA THR A 41 -26.87 -24.59 9.80
C THR A 41 -26.95 -25.69 8.75
N GLU A 42 -28.07 -26.42 8.71
CA GLU A 42 -28.35 -27.47 7.71
C GLU A 42 -28.61 -26.91 6.30
N VAL A 43 -28.46 -25.59 6.12
CA VAL A 43 -28.66 -24.91 4.84
C VAL A 43 -27.29 -24.68 4.21
N GLU A 44 -26.95 -25.50 3.22
CA GLU A 44 -25.89 -25.18 2.27
C GLU A 44 -26.39 -24.01 1.41
N VAL A 45 -25.90 -22.81 1.68
CA VAL A 45 -26.08 -21.69 0.77
C VAL A 45 -25.10 -21.90 -0.38
N GLU A 46 -25.61 -22.13 -1.59
CA GLU A 46 -24.77 -22.21 -2.79
C GLU A 46 -23.96 -20.91 -2.97
N GLY A 47 -22.65 -21.05 -2.92
CA GLY A 47 -21.68 -19.99 -3.14
C GLY A 47 -20.28 -20.49 -2.78
N THR A 48 -19.25 -20.10 -3.54
CA THR A 48 -17.86 -20.32 -3.12
C THR A 48 -17.63 -19.49 -1.87
N SER A 49 -17.54 -20.15 -0.71
CA SER A 49 -17.20 -19.45 0.53
C SER A 49 -15.82 -18.80 0.37
N ASP A 50 -15.76 -17.47 0.46
CA ASP A 50 -14.50 -16.71 0.46
C ASP A 50 -13.64 -16.99 1.70
N GLU A 51 -14.17 -17.77 2.63
CA GLU A 51 -13.51 -18.19 3.84
C GLU A 51 -12.17 -18.89 3.58
N MET A 52 -11.21 -18.54 4.43
CA MET A 52 -9.89 -19.13 4.48
C MET A 52 -9.64 -19.74 5.85
N VAL A 53 -9.39 -21.04 5.89
CA VAL A 53 -8.95 -21.79 7.06
C VAL A 53 -7.43 -21.81 7.05
N PHE A 54 -6.82 -21.15 8.02
CA PHE A 54 -5.38 -21.06 8.21
C PHE A 54 -5.05 -21.41 9.67
N GLU A 55 -4.16 -22.38 9.87
CA GLU A 55 -3.75 -22.85 11.22
C GLU A 55 -4.95 -23.23 12.11
N GLY A 56 -5.97 -23.85 11.50
CA GLY A 56 -7.20 -24.28 12.19
C GLY A 56 -8.19 -23.16 12.53
N VAL A 57 -7.96 -21.94 12.05
CA VAL A 57 -8.81 -20.77 12.30
C VAL A 57 -9.41 -20.27 11.00
N ARG A 58 -10.69 -19.88 11.03
CA ARG A 58 -11.48 -19.37 9.90
C ARG A 58 -11.31 -17.86 9.78
N TYR A 59 -11.09 -17.37 8.57
CA TYR A 59 -10.87 -15.96 8.25
C TYR A 59 -11.63 -15.51 7.00
N LEU A 60 -11.97 -14.23 6.94
CA LEU A 60 -12.24 -13.51 5.69
C LEU A 60 -11.16 -12.45 5.47
N VAL A 61 -10.87 -12.16 4.20
CA VAL A 61 -9.71 -11.37 3.78
C VAL A 61 -10.13 -10.42 2.67
N GLY A 62 -9.70 -9.16 2.73
CA GLY A 62 -10.03 -8.15 1.73
C GLY A 62 -11.35 -7.44 2.01
N GLU A 63 -12.08 -7.11 0.97
CA GLU A 63 -13.36 -6.42 1.00
C GLU A 63 -14.38 -7.16 1.89
N GLU A 64 -14.39 -8.48 1.81
CA GLU A 64 -15.29 -9.36 2.56
C GLU A 64 -15.10 -9.24 4.08
N ALA A 65 -13.89 -8.87 4.52
CA ALA A 65 -13.59 -8.71 5.94
C ALA A 65 -14.32 -7.53 6.59
N PHE A 66 -14.68 -6.49 5.82
CA PHE A 66 -15.41 -5.33 6.35
C PHE A 66 -16.87 -5.64 6.67
N PHE A 67 -17.47 -6.58 5.95
CA PHE A 67 -18.89 -6.95 6.15
C PHE A 67 -19.08 -7.95 7.30
N ALA A 68 -18.05 -8.71 7.65
CA ALA A 68 -18.15 -9.81 8.61
C ALA A 68 -17.79 -9.44 10.05
N GLY A 69 -17.20 -8.27 10.30
CA GLY A 69 -16.90 -7.81 11.65
C GLY A 69 -15.81 -6.75 11.69
N LYS A 70 -15.21 -6.56 12.87
CA LYS A 70 -14.09 -5.63 13.05
C LYS A 70 -12.79 -6.29 12.57
N PRO A 71 -12.13 -5.78 11.50
CA PRO A 71 -10.87 -6.33 11.05
C PRO A 71 -9.78 -6.20 12.13
N ILE A 72 -8.85 -7.15 12.10
CA ILE A 72 -7.65 -7.12 12.94
C ILE A 72 -6.83 -5.90 12.56
N SER A 73 -6.45 -5.09 13.55
CA SER A 73 -5.65 -3.89 13.32
C SER A 73 -4.32 -4.24 12.64
N THR A 74 -4.12 -3.69 11.45
CA THR A 74 -2.90 -3.87 10.64
C THR A 74 -1.67 -3.25 11.31
N ARG A 75 -1.87 -2.27 12.20
CA ARG A 75 -0.82 -1.61 13.00
C ARG A 75 -0.28 -2.47 14.14
N LYS A 76 -0.91 -3.61 14.44
CA LYS A 76 -0.44 -4.53 15.48
C LYS A 76 0.92 -5.09 15.07
N LYS A 77 1.91 -5.02 15.95
CA LYS A 77 3.24 -5.63 15.73
C LYS A 77 3.09 -7.10 15.32
N GLY A 78 3.77 -7.49 14.25
CA GLY A 78 3.74 -8.85 13.72
C GLY A 78 2.53 -9.17 12.83
N PHE A 79 1.68 -8.20 12.49
CA PHE A 79 0.55 -8.41 11.59
C PHE A 79 0.97 -9.05 10.25
N ILE A 80 1.94 -8.44 9.55
CA ILE A 80 2.39 -8.93 8.24
C ILE A 80 2.96 -10.36 8.33
N PRO A 81 3.94 -10.70 9.19
CA PRO A 81 4.40 -12.08 9.32
C PRO A 81 3.33 -13.10 9.72
N THR A 82 2.29 -12.65 10.43
CA THR A 82 1.21 -13.55 10.87
C THR A 82 0.23 -13.82 9.74
N TYR A 83 -0.19 -12.78 9.01
CA TYR A 83 -1.33 -12.84 8.10
C TYR A 83 -0.97 -12.69 6.61
N ALA A 84 0.29 -12.45 6.25
CA ALA A 84 0.74 -12.45 4.86
C ALA A 84 0.33 -13.74 4.09
N PRO A 85 0.39 -14.95 4.66
CA PRO A 85 -0.10 -16.16 3.98
C PRO A 85 -1.55 -16.06 3.49
N LEU A 86 -2.45 -15.48 4.28
CA LEU A 86 -3.85 -15.26 3.91
C LEU A 86 -3.98 -14.27 2.74
N LEU A 87 -3.26 -13.15 2.83
CA LEU A 87 -3.25 -12.12 1.79
C LEU A 87 -2.69 -12.66 0.47
N ILE A 88 -1.60 -13.43 0.54
CA ILE A 88 -0.97 -14.07 -0.63
C ILE A 88 -1.92 -15.10 -1.25
N ALA A 89 -2.58 -15.93 -0.45
CA ALA A 89 -3.54 -16.90 -0.96
C ALA A 89 -4.71 -16.23 -1.71
N LYS A 90 -5.19 -15.08 -1.22
CA LYS A 90 -6.18 -14.26 -1.94
C LYS A 90 -5.63 -13.80 -3.29
N MET A 91 -4.42 -13.23 -3.33
CA MET A 91 -3.79 -12.80 -4.59
C MET A 91 -3.67 -13.94 -5.60
N ILE A 92 -3.25 -15.12 -5.16
CA ILE A 92 -3.12 -16.29 -6.03
C ILE A 92 -4.48 -16.71 -6.59
N ARG A 93 -5.50 -16.82 -5.71
CA ARG A 93 -6.88 -17.12 -6.11
C ARG A 93 -7.38 -16.11 -7.14
N ASP A 94 -7.26 -14.83 -6.85
CA ASP A 94 -7.75 -13.75 -7.70
C ASP A 94 -7.02 -13.71 -9.04
N SER A 95 -5.71 -13.99 -9.05
CA SER A 95 -4.89 -14.02 -10.28
C SER A 95 -5.31 -15.14 -11.24
N GLY A 96 -5.89 -16.22 -10.71
CA GLY A 96 -6.24 -17.42 -11.46
C GLY A 96 -5.04 -18.22 -11.97
N GLN A 97 -3.85 -18.04 -11.39
CA GLN A 97 -2.66 -18.83 -11.73
C GLN A 97 -1.74 -19.09 -10.53
N GLU A 98 -0.89 -20.10 -10.64
CA GLU A 98 0.16 -20.42 -9.67
C GLU A 98 1.47 -19.69 -10.01
N PHE A 99 2.32 -19.52 -9.00
CA PHE A 99 3.60 -18.81 -9.11
C PHE A 99 4.75 -19.63 -8.51
N ASP A 100 5.92 -19.54 -9.12
CA ASP A 100 7.15 -20.20 -8.66
C ASP A 100 7.87 -19.36 -7.60
N ALA A 101 7.80 -18.04 -7.74
CA ALA A 101 8.50 -17.08 -6.89
C ALA A 101 7.57 -15.98 -6.38
N ILE A 102 7.97 -15.38 -5.26
CA ILE A 102 7.28 -14.22 -4.71
C ILE A 102 8.27 -13.13 -4.30
N ALA A 103 7.93 -11.88 -4.61
CA ALA A 103 8.56 -10.70 -4.03
C ALA A 103 7.59 -10.02 -3.07
N VAL A 104 8.03 -9.79 -1.85
CA VAL A 104 7.27 -9.08 -0.81
C VAL A 104 8.05 -7.85 -0.34
N SER A 105 7.32 -6.80 0.00
CA SER A 105 7.88 -5.62 0.65
C SER A 105 7.73 -5.70 2.17
N VAL A 106 8.62 -5.01 2.88
CA VAL A 106 8.42 -4.64 4.29
C VAL A 106 8.77 -3.17 4.47
N ALA A 107 8.12 -2.53 5.44
CA ALA A 107 8.49 -1.17 5.84
C ALA A 107 9.99 -1.09 6.14
N ILE A 108 10.60 0.05 5.83
CA ILE A 108 12.04 0.26 5.99
C ILE A 108 12.50 -0.01 7.45
N SER A 109 11.70 0.41 8.42
CA SER A 109 11.94 0.19 9.86
C SER A 109 11.96 -1.29 10.26
N ASP A 110 11.25 -2.13 9.50
CA ASP A 110 11.15 -3.58 9.68
C ASP A 110 12.12 -4.36 8.78
N TYR A 111 12.90 -3.71 7.91
CA TYR A 111 13.89 -4.35 7.04
C TYR A 111 15.17 -4.76 7.79
N LYS A 112 14.99 -5.63 8.79
CA LYS A 112 16.05 -6.22 9.62
C LYS A 112 16.13 -7.72 9.35
N ARG A 113 17.33 -8.29 9.45
CA ARG A 113 17.60 -9.70 9.11
C ARG A 113 16.61 -10.66 9.80
N GLU A 114 16.39 -10.53 11.10
CA GLU A 114 15.45 -11.38 11.86
C GLU A 114 14.02 -11.34 11.32
N HIS A 115 13.50 -10.14 11.03
CA HIS A 115 12.15 -9.96 10.50
C HIS A 115 12.04 -10.53 9.08
N ILE A 116 13.07 -10.31 8.25
CA ILE A 116 13.15 -10.86 6.88
C ILE A 116 13.13 -12.38 6.92
N GLU A 117 13.97 -13.02 7.75
CA GLU A 117 14.02 -14.48 7.84
C GLU A 117 12.71 -15.07 8.38
N THR A 118 12.09 -14.41 9.37
CA THR A 118 10.79 -14.81 9.90
C THR A 118 9.72 -14.76 8.82
N LEU A 119 9.66 -13.66 8.07
CA LEU A 119 8.69 -13.50 6.99
C LEU A 119 8.93 -14.52 5.89
N LYS A 120 10.19 -14.69 5.43
CA LYS A 120 10.56 -15.71 4.44
C LYS A 120 10.10 -17.10 4.84
N LYS A 121 10.33 -17.49 6.09
CA LYS A 121 9.88 -18.80 6.60
C LYS A 121 8.36 -18.94 6.62
N ARG A 122 7.62 -17.88 6.94
CA ARG A 122 6.15 -17.91 6.96
C ARG A 122 5.54 -17.99 5.56
N ILE A 123 6.20 -17.41 4.55
CA ILE A 123 5.65 -17.36 3.18
C ILE A 123 6.20 -18.44 2.25
N SER A 124 7.36 -19.04 2.55
CA SER A 124 7.97 -20.06 1.69
C SER A 124 7.10 -21.31 1.54
N SER A 125 6.38 -21.72 2.58
CA SER A 125 5.33 -22.72 2.49
C SER A 125 4.28 -22.56 3.59
N PHE A 126 3.01 -22.62 3.21
CA PHE A 126 1.86 -22.53 4.11
C PHE A 126 0.66 -23.27 3.52
N GLU A 127 -0.40 -23.43 4.29
CA GLU A 127 -1.59 -24.18 3.89
C GLU A 127 -2.86 -23.37 4.19
N ILE A 128 -3.74 -23.22 3.19
CA ILE A 128 -5.04 -22.55 3.33
C ILE A 128 -6.11 -23.47 2.76
N ASN A 129 -7.17 -23.74 3.53
CA ASN A 129 -8.25 -24.66 3.12
C ASN A 129 -7.73 -26.05 2.69
N GLY A 130 -6.68 -26.56 3.34
CA GLY A 130 -6.03 -27.82 2.96
C GLY A 130 -5.19 -27.77 1.68
N LYS A 131 -5.20 -26.65 0.93
CA LYS A 131 -4.32 -26.43 -0.22
C LYS A 131 -2.98 -25.89 0.25
N ARG A 132 -1.90 -26.57 -0.13
CA ARG A 132 -0.52 -26.14 0.12
C ARG A 132 -0.07 -25.12 -0.92
N TYR A 133 0.50 -24.03 -0.45
CA TYR A 133 1.20 -23.02 -1.24
C TYR A 133 2.69 -23.12 -0.93
N SER A 134 3.53 -23.01 -1.94
CA SER A 134 4.98 -23.03 -1.79
C SER A 134 5.67 -22.28 -2.92
N PHE A 135 6.72 -21.54 -2.58
CA PHE A 135 7.54 -20.83 -3.55
C PHE A 135 8.97 -21.37 -3.50
N SER A 136 9.60 -21.54 -4.67
CA SER A 136 11.01 -21.90 -4.75
C SER A 136 11.90 -20.75 -4.33
N GLU A 137 11.47 -19.51 -4.64
CA GLU A 137 12.22 -18.29 -4.34
C GLU A 137 11.34 -17.26 -3.63
N VAL A 138 11.90 -16.65 -2.60
CA VAL A 138 11.24 -15.63 -1.78
C VAL A 138 12.16 -14.42 -1.65
N TYR A 139 11.80 -13.35 -2.35
CA TYR A 139 12.49 -12.06 -2.31
C TYR A 139 11.79 -11.15 -1.31
N VAL A 140 12.59 -10.50 -0.46
CA VAL A 140 12.10 -9.50 0.49
C VAL A 140 12.84 -8.20 0.22
N PHE A 141 12.09 -7.15 -0.10
CA PHE A 141 12.62 -5.82 -0.38
C PHE A 141 12.14 -4.81 0.66
N PRO A 142 12.91 -3.76 0.95
CA PRO A 142 12.38 -2.62 1.69
C PRO A 142 11.43 -1.83 0.79
N GLN A 143 10.33 -1.31 1.34
CA GLN A 143 9.51 -0.28 0.69
C GLN A 143 10.37 0.94 0.31
N GLY A 144 9.98 1.64 -0.74
CA GLY A 144 10.77 2.74 -1.32
C GLY A 144 11.83 2.28 -2.33
N TYR A 145 12.41 1.08 -2.16
CA TYR A 145 13.37 0.56 -3.15
C TYR A 145 12.72 0.24 -4.48
N GLY A 146 11.51 -0.34 -4.47
CA GLY A 146 10.77 -0.58 -5.70
C GLY A 146 10.46 0.73 -6.42
N ILE A 147 10.00 1.75 -5.69
CA ILE A 147 9.74 3.08 -6.26
C ILE A 147 10.96 3.69 -6.94
N TYR A 148 12.13 3.64 -6.28
CA TYR A 148 13.38 4.10 -6.91
C TYR A 148 13.68 3.35 -8.22
N ARG A 149 13.45 2.02 -8.25
CA ARG A 149 13.73 1.18 -9.41
C ARG A 149 12.70 1.30 -10.53
N ASP A 150 11.47 1.69 -10.23
CA ASP A 150 10.42 2.00 -11.20
C ASP A 150 10.78 3.27 -12.01
N VAL A 151 11.25 4.32 -11.33
CA VAL A 151 11.67 5.57 -11.99
C VAL A 151 13.07 5.47 -12.60
N PHE A 152 13.99 4.80 -11.91
CA PHE A 152 15.37 4.58 -12.38
C PHE A 152 15.67 3.07 -12.54
N PRO A 153 15.21 2.44 -13.64
CA PRO A 153 15.49 1.03 -13.93
C PRO A 153 16.98 0.74 -14.10
N LYS A 154 17.76 1.74 -14.52
CA LYS A 154 19.24 1.70 -14.47
C LYS A 154 19.73 2.56 -13.32
N LYS A 155 20.87 2.18 -12.72
CA LYS A 155 21.46 3.00 -11.65
C LYS A 155 21.74 4.40 -12.19
N THR A 156 21.31 5.40 -11.43
CA THR A 156 21.66 6.81 -11.67
C THR A 156 22.80 7.22 -10.74
N ASP A 157 23.63 8.15 -11.20
CA ASP A 157 24.67 8.83 -10.41
C ASP A 157 24.09 10.03 -9.62
N GLU A 158 22.78 10.22 -9.68
CA GLU A 158 22.06 11.28 -8.97
C GLU A 158 21.83 10.96 -7.48
N ALA A 159 21.61 12.04 -6.72
CA ALA A 159 21.09 11.98 -5.36
C ALA A 159 19.57 12.08 -5.39
N VAL A 160 18.88 10.99 -5.04
CA VAL A 160 17.43 10.84 -5.21
C VAL A 160 16.77 10.56 -3.87
N PHE A 161 15.81 11.40 -3.48
CA PHE A 161 14.86 11.06 -2.42
C PHE A 161 13.67 10.31 -3.00
N VAL A 162 13.17 9.34 -2.24
CA VAL A 162 11.89 8.69 -2.46
C VAL A 162 11.01 9.00 -1.26
N VAL A 163 9.81 9.50 -1.52
CA VAL A 163 8.76 9.84 -0.57
C VAL A 163 7.58 8.88 -0.83
N ASP A 164 7.51 7.79 -0.08
CA ASP A 164 6.40 6.82 -0.17
C ASP A 164 5.26 7.26 0.76
N ILE A 165 4.22 7.86 0.19
CA ILE A 165 3.07 8.35 0.94
C ILE A 165 2.03 7.24 1.05
N GLY A 166 2.10 6.51 2.17
CA GLY A 166 1.14 5.49 2.55
C GLY A 166 -0.13 6.05 3.19
N PHE A 167 -0.99 5.15 3.68
CA PHE A 167 -2.25 5.54 4.33
C PHE A 167 -2.02 6.23 5.69
N ASN A 168 -1.08 5.73 6.49
CA ASN A 168 -0.82 6.26 7.84
C ASN A 168 0.56 6.91 7.98
N THR A 169 1.55 6.48 7.20
CA THR A 169 2.93 6.92 7.28
C THR A 169 3.36 7.54 5.96
N VAL A 170 4.34 8.43 6.04
CA VAL A 170 5.21 8.75 4.91
C VAL A 170 6.58 8.15 5.19
N ASP A 171 7.10 7.34 4.29
CA ASP A 171 8.39 6.69 4.45
C ASP A 171 9.39 7.29 3.45
N LEU A 172 10.49 7.82 3.97
CA LEU A 172 11.57 8.41 3.19
C LEU A 172 12.72 7.43 3.02
N SER A 173 13.22 7.35 1.79
CA SER A 173 14.50 6.73 1.48
C SER A 173 15.34 7.62 0.60
N PHE A 174 16.65 7.53 0.74
CA PHE A 174 17.61 8.32 0.00
C PHE A 174 18.63 7.43 -0.70
N TYR A 175 18.88 7.71 -1.97
CA TYR A 175 19.80 6.97 -2.82
C TYR A 175 20.84 7.92 -3.41
N VAL A 176 22.11 7.53 -3.34
CA VAL A 176 23.21 8.26 -3.97
C VAL A 176 24.01 7.26 -4.79
N ASN A 177 24.20 7.54 -6.08
CA ASN A 177 24.87 6.62 -7.03
C ASN A 177 24.24 5.22 -7.01
N GLY A 178 22.91 5.17 -6.95
CA GLY A 178 22.11 3.96 -6.83
C GLY A 178 22.34 3.11 -5.57
N LYS A 179 22.95 3.69 -4.51
CA LYS A 179 23.15 3.02 -3.22
C LYS A 179 22.29 3.67 -2.14
N PRO A 180 21.59 2.88 -1.30
CA PRO A 180 20.80 3.43 -0.21
C PRO A 180 21.69 4.07 0.85
N ARG A 181 21.31 5.26 1.31
CA ARG A 181 21.90 5.95 2.45
C ARG A 181 20.99 5.82 3.66
N LYS A 182 21.16 4.72 4.39
CA LYS A 182 20.26 4.29 5.47
C LYS A 182 20.15 5.31 6.61
N GLU A 183 21.18 6.13 6.80
CA GLU A 183 21.22 7.21 7.78
C GLU A 183 20.18 8.31 7.51
N PHE A 184 19.66 8.41 6.28
CA PHE A 184 18.58 9.33 5.88
C PHE A 184 17.21 8.67 5.83
N PHE A 185 17.11 7.37 6.13
CA PHE A 185 15.83 6.69 6.12
C PHE A 185 15.00 7.18 7.32
N ARG A 186 13.78 7.64 7.06
CA ARG A 186 12.88 8.21 8.07
C ARG A 186 11.45 7.72 7.80
N GLY A 187 10.69 7.54 8.86
CA GLY A 187 9.24 7.37 8.76
C GLY A 187 8.56 8.51 9.50
N PHE A 188 7.50 9.04 8.94
CA PHE A 188 6.68 10.13 9.49
C PHE A 188 5.28 9.58 9.80
N PRO A 189 5.05 9.00 10.99
CA PRO A 189 3.74 8.49 11.38
C PRO A 189 2.72 9.63 11.50
N GLY A 190 1.51 9.41 11.01
CA GLY A 190 0.43 10.39 11.05
C GLY A 190 0.44 11.38 9.89
N TYR A 191 1.48 11.36 9.04
CA TYR A 191 1.57 12.19 7.84
C TYR A 191 1.02 11.51 6.57
N GLY A 192 0.52 10.27 6.65
CA GLY A 192 -0.06 9.60 5.49
C GLY A 192 -1.42 10.17 5.04
N THR A 193 -2.00 9.59 4.00
CA THR A 193 -3.24 10.08 3.38
C THR A 193 -4.47 10.10 4.29
N SER A 194 -4.48 9.32 5.37
CA SER A 194 -5.56 9.36 6.37
C SER A 194 -5.71 10.74 7.03
N ARG A 195 -4.68 11.59 7.02
CA ARG A 195 -4.75 12.97 7.55
C ARG A 195 -5.67 13.83 6.69
N ILE A 196 -5.39 13.95 5.40
CA ILE A 196 -6.23 14.71 4.46
C ILE A 196 -7.66 14.15 4.39
N ILE A 197 -7.81 12.82 4.37
CA ILE A 197 -9.13 12.18 4.34
C ILE A 197 -9.96 12.58 5.56
N ARG A 198 -9.38 12.61 6.76
CA ARG A 198 -10.10 13.00 7.99
C ARG A 198 -10.48 14.47 8.01
N ASN A 199 -9.60 15.35 7.52
CA ASN A 199 -9.93 16.77 7.40
C ASN A 199 -11.12 16.96 6.47
N VAL A 200 -11.10 16.32 5.29
CA VAL A 200 -12.22 16.37 4.33
C VAL A 200 -13.52 15.84 4.95
N ILE A 201 -13.49 14.70 5.66
CA ILE A 201 -14.67 14.16 6.38
C ILE A 201 -15.21 15.17 7.39
N GLN A 202 -14.32 15.82 8.14
CA GLN A 202 -14.72 16.83 9.11
C GLN A 202 -15.41 18.02 8.42
N ARG A 203 -14.84 18.53 7.33
CA ARG A 203 -15.43 19.64 6.54
C ARG A 203 -16.81 19.27 5.99
N ILE A 204 -16.95 18.09 5.41
CA ILE A 204 -18.24 17.59 4.91
C ILE A 204 -19.27 17.54 6.04
N ARG A 205 -18.88 17.09 7.23
CA ARG A 205 -19.76 17.05 8.40
C ARG A 205 -20.14 18.45 8.87
N GLU A 206 -19.21 19.39 8.89
CA GLU A 206 -19.47 20.80 9.24
C GLU A 206 -20.48 21.44 8.27
N GLU A 207 -20.37 21.17 6.97
CA GLU A 207 -21.24 21.77 5.96
C GLU A 207 -22.61 21.07 5.79
N THR A 208 -22.66 19.75 5.96
CA THR A 208 -23.86 18.96 5.65
C THR A 208 -24.54 18.33 6.87
N GLY A 209 -23.86 18.30 8.01
CA GLY A 209 -24.24 17.54 9.19
C GLY A 209 -24.12 16.02 9.03
N GLN A 210 -23.71 15.52 7.86
CA GLN A 210 -23.58 14.09 7.58
C GLN A 210 -22.20 13.57 7.93
N LEU A 211 -22.14 12.31 8.39
CA LEU A 211 -20.89 11.59 8.56
C LEU A 211 -20.75 10.58 7.42
N ILE A 212 -19.59 10.57 6.77
CA ILE A 212 -19.22 9.57 5.77
C ILE A 212 -18.02 8.76 6.28
N SER A 213 -17.86 7.55 5.75
CA SER A 213 -16.72 6.69 6.06
C SER A 213 -15.42 7.15 5.36
N GLU A 214 -14.26 6.70 5.87
CA GLU A 214 -12.96 6.93 5.21
C GLU A 214 -12.91 6.32 3.79
N ILE A 215 -13.65 5.23 3.55
CA ILE A 215 -13.75 4.61 2.22
C ILE A 215 -14.51 5.51 1.25
N GLU A 216 -15.70 5.99 1.64
CA GLU A 216 -16.52 6.89 0.82
C GLU A 216 -15.78 8.20 0.53
N ALA A 217 -15.12 8.78 1.53
CA ALA A 217 -14.33 9.98 1.37
C ALA A 217 -13.16 9.77 0.39
N ASN A 218 -12.43 8.66 0.52
CA ASN A 218 -11.32 8.34 -0.38
C ASN A 218 -11.80 8.09 -1.82
N GLU A 219 -12.93 7.41 -2.02
CA GLU A 219 -13.52 7.25 -3.36
C GLU A 219 -13.97 8.59 -3.95
N MET A 220 -14.64 9.42 -3.15
CA MET A 220 -15.09 10.75 -3.56
C MET A 220 -13.89 11.62 -3.98
N MET A 221 -12.83 11.67 -3.17
CA MET A 221 -11.62 12.43 -3.47
C MET A 221 -10.97 11.98 -4.78
N LYS A 222 -10.96 10.67 -5.07
CA LYS A 222 -10.45 10.12 -6.33
C LYS A 222 -11.33 10.45 -7.54
N ARG A 223 -12.65 10.65 -7.34
CA ARG A 223 -13.62 10.97 -8.40
C ARG A 223 -13.84 12.48 -8.59
N GLY A 224 -12.98 13.32 -8.03
CA GLY A 224 -13.05 14.77 -8.21
C GLY A 224 -13.98 15.49 -7.24
N GLY A 225 -14.31 14.88 -6.10
CA GLY A 225 -14.93 15.59 -4.96
C GLY A 225 -16.45 15.60 -4.91
N LYS A 226 -17.13 14.89 -5.80
CA LYS A 226 -18.61 14.83 -5.82
C LYS A 226 -19.15 13.62 -5.08
N ILE A 227 -20.17 13.83 -4.26
CA ILE A 227 -20.83 12.78 -3.49
C ILE A 227 -22.34 13.03 -3.38
N LYS A 228 -23.13 11.95 -3.38
CA LYS A 228 -24.58 12.02 -3.17
C LYS A 228 -24.93 11.60 -1.75
N LEU A 229 -25.49 12.53 -0.97
CA LEU A 229 -25.88 12.31 0.42
C LEU A 229 -27.39 12.61 0.57
N LEU A 230 -28.15 11.67 1.13
CA LEU A 230 -29.60 11.79 1.32
C LEU A 230 -30.36 12.25 0.07
N GLY A 231 -29.95 11.75 -1.10
CA GLY A 231 -30.57 12.09 -2.39
C GLY A 231 -30.10 13.41 -3.01
N ARG A 232 -29.27 14.20 -2.33
CA ARG A 232 -28.71 15.47 -2.84
C ARG A 232 -27.26 15.27 -3.27
N GLU A 233 -26.87 15.90 -4.38
CA GLU A 233 -25.49 15.93 -4.84
C GLU A 233 -24.76 17.13 -4.21
N TYR A 234 -23.55 16.87 -3.72
CA TYR A 234 -22.64 17.85 -3.15
C TYR A 234 -21.33 17.84 -3.94
N ASP A 235 -20.73 19.02 -4.11
CA ASP A 235 -19.44 19.20 -4.75
C ASP A 235 -18.46 19.82 -3.74
N PHE A 236 -17.47 19.03 -3.32
CA PHE A 236 -16.42 19.42 -2.38
C PHE A 236 -15.06 19.61 -3.07
N SER A 237 -15.03 19.72 -4.40
CA SER A 237 -13.78 19.85 -5.17
C SER A 237 -12.89 20.97 -4.65
N SER A 238 -13.42 22.17 -4.41
CA SER A 238 -12.66 23.31 -3.89
C SER A 238 -12.06 23.06 -2.50
N ILE A 239 -12.81 22.43 -1.60
CA ILE A 239 -12.32 22.06 -0.26
C ILE A 239 -11.19 21.05 -0.39
N ILE A 240 -11.36 20.06 -1.27
CA ILE A 240 -10.37 19.01 -1.47
C ILE A 240 -9.07 19.58 -2.03
N GLU A 241 -9.14 20.50 -3.00
CA GLU A 241 -7.93 21.15 -3.53
C GLU A 241 -7.22 21.97 -2.43
N SER A 242 -7.95 22.78 -1.66
CA SER A 242 -7.35 23.52 -0.54
C SER A 242 -6.73 22.61 0.52
N GLU A 243 -7.35 21.48 0.85
CA GLU A 243 -6.80 20.53 1.81
C GLU A 243 -5.59 19.76 1.24
N LYS A 244 -5.50 19.57 -0.08
CA LYS A 244 -4.31 19.01 -0.75
C LYS A 244 -3.13 19.96 -0.70
N GLU A 245 -3.35 21.24 -1.00
CA GLU A 245 -2.34 22.30 -0.90
C GLU A 245 -1.77 22.35 0.52
N PHE A 246 -2.65 22.51 1.51
CA PHE A 246 -2.24 22.55 2.92
C PHE A 246 -1.48 21.28 3.35
N TYR A 247 -1.96 20.11 2.92
CA TYR A 247 -1.29 18.84 3.22
C TYR A 247 0.12 18.77 2.60
N ALA A 248 0.28 19.18 1.34
CA ALA A 248 1.57 19.18 0.66
C ALA A 248 2.55 20.17 1.30
N GLU A 249 2.11 21.40 1.60
CA GLU A 249 2.91 22.40 2.32
C GLU A 249 3.42 21.87 3.66
N GLU A 250 2.51 21.37 4.51
CA GLU A 250 2.87 20.84 5.81
C GLU A 250 3.84 19.66 5.70
N LEU A 251 3.58 18.72 4.78
CA LEU A 251 4.40 17.54 4.61
C LEU A 251 5.82 17.92 4.18
N PHE A 252 5.96 18.69 3.10
CA PHE A 252 7.28 19.02 2.57
C PHE A 252 8.05 19.97 3.48
N SER A 253 7.37 20.89 4.19
CA SER A 253 8.00 21.72 5.22
C SER A 253 8.57 20.86 6.35
N GLU A 254 7.86 19.83 6.82
CA GLU A 254 8.37 18.96 7.89
C GLU A 254 9.53 18.09 7.39
N ILE A 255 9.46 17.59 6.15
CA ILE A 255 10.57 16.86 5.53
C ILE A 255 11.82 17.74 5.41
N GLU A 256 11.68 18.97 4.91
CA GLU A 256 12.78 19.90 4.75
C GLU A 256 13.41 20.28 6.09
N LYS A 257 12.59 20.51 7.12
CA LYS A 257 13.05 20.79 8.48
C LYS A 257 13.87 19.64 9.07
N GLU A 258 13.47 18.39 8.84
CA GLU A 258 14.16 17.20 9.34
C GLU A 258 15.47 16.92 8.58
N LEU A 259 15.50 17.13 7.26
CA LEU A 259 16.61 16.73 6.39
C LEU A 259 17.56 17.88 6.01
N GLY A 260 17.12 19.13 6.17
CA GLY A 260 17.87 20.35 5.87
C GLY A 260 18.48 20.36 4.48
N GLU A 261 19.77 20.71 4.40
CA GLU A 261 20.50 20.83 3.12
C GLU A 261 20.51 19.54 2.29
N SER A 262 20.35 18.37 2.90
CA SER A 262 20.33 17.12 2.13
C SER A 262 19.09 17.07 1.25
N TRP A 263 17.94 17.48 1.78
CA TRP A 263 16.70 17.58 1.01
C TRP A 263 16.84 18.56 -0.13
N THR A 264 17.34 19.77 0.11
CA THR A 264 17.40 20.83 -0.92
C THR A 264 18.42 20.54 -2.02
N ARG A 265 19.55 19.89 -1.70
CA ARG A 265 20.61 19.55 -2.66
C ARG A 265 20.35 18.30 -3.48
N ALA A 266 19.30 17.53 -3.18
CA ALA A 266 18.95 16.35 -3.96
C ALA A 266 18.62 16.74 -5.41
N SER A 267 19.09 15.94 -6.36
CA SER A 267 18.90 16.15 -7.79
C SER A 267 17.43 15.96 -8.19
N SER A 268 16.76 15.01 -7.53
CA SER A 268 15.38 14.64 -7.84
C SER A 268 14.69 14.03 -6.61
N ARG A 269 13.36 14.16 -6.57
CA ARG A 269 12.50 13.68 -5.48
C ARG A 269 11.35 12.90 -6.09
N ILE A 270 11.28 11.60 -5.83
CA ILE A 270 10.19 10.76 -6.30
C ILE A 270 9.10 10.76 -5.23
N VAL A 271 7.85 11.08 -5.59
CA VAL A 271 6.71 10.90 -4.70
C VAL A 271 5.83 9.78 -5.23
N ALA A 272 5.56 8.78 -4.38
CA ALA A 272 4.78 7.62 -4.76
C ALA A 272 3.83 7.19 -3.63
N GLY A 273 3.25 6.00 -3.75
CA GLY A 273 2.25 5.52 -2.81
C GLY A 273 0.87 6.11 -3.10
N GLY A 274 -0.09 5.81 -2.22
CA GLY A 274 -1.47 6.26 -2.38
C GLY A 274 -1.64 7.78 -2.29
N GLY A 275 -0.71 8.48 -1.64
CA GLY A 275 -0.75 9.93 -1.53
C GLY A 275 -0.14 10.69 -2.70
N GLY A 276 0.54 10.01 -3.64
CA GLY A 276 1.00 10.66 -4.86
C GLY A 276 -0.12 11.32 -5.68
N TYR A 277 -1.35 10.82 -5.56
CA TYR A 277 -2.55 11.42 -6.16
C TYR A 277 -3.02 12.73 -5.51
N PHE A 278 -2.55 13.02 -4.31
CA PHE A 278 -2.98 14.18 -3.53
C PHE A 278 -1.96 15.32 -3.53
N ILE A 279 -0.85 15.17 -4.27
CA ILE A 279 0.12 16.24 -4.45
C ILE A 279 -0.34 17.15 -5.59
N PRO A 280 -0.58 18.44 -5.34
CA PRO A 280 -0.95 19.39 -6.40
C PRO A 280 0.16 19.54 -7.45
N GLU A 281 -0.20 19.96 -8.67
CA GLU A 281 0.74 20.06 -9.80
C GLU A 281 1.83 21.11 -9.56
N GLU A 282 1.48 22.23 -8.95
CA GLU A 282 2.37 23.32 -8.56
C GLU A 282 3.57 22.83 -7.72
N PHE A 283 3.35 21.93 -6.75
CA PHE A 283 4.45 21.32 -5.97
C PHE A 283 5.38 20.47 -6.83
N LYS A 284 4.87 19.84 -7.90
CA LYS A 284 5.70 19.03 -8.78
C LYS A 284 6.71 19.88 -9.51
N GLU A 285 6.28 21.05 -9.99
CA GLU A 285 7.15 21.99 -10.69
C GLU A 285 8.15 22.65 -9.72
N GLU A 286 7.66 23.19 -8.60
CA GLU A 286 8.47 23.94 -7.64
C GLU A 286 9.57 23.09 -6.98
N MET A 287 9.27 21.82 -6.66
CA MET A 287 10.19 20.93 -5.97
C MET A 287 10.85 19.89 -6.87
N ALA A 288 10.65 19.98 -8.19
CA ALA A 288 11.10 18.99 -9.18
C ALA A 288 10.71 17.56 -8.79
N LEU A 289 9.43 17.37 -8.44
CA LEU A 289 8.92 16.06 -8.02
C LEU A 289 8.65 15.18 -9.24
N ILE A 290 9.06 13.93 -9.14
CA ILE A 290 8.71 12.88 -10.09
C ILE A 290 7.60 12.04 -9.45
N ILE A 291 6.40 12.09 -10.01
CA ILE A 291 5.29 11.23 -9.58
C ILE A 291 5.03 10.20 -10.69
N PRO A 292 5.34 8.90 -10.48
CA PRO A 292 5.12 7.90 -11.50
C PRO A 292 3.62 7.66 -11.72
N GLU A 293 3.24 7.21 -12.91
CA GLU A 293 1.86 6.83 -13.21
C GLU A 293 1.39 5.74 -12.24
N ALA A 294 0.13 5.82 -11.80
CA ALA A 294 -0.43 4.92 -10.81
C ALA A 294 0.54 4.70 -9.61
N PRO A 295 0.85 5.78 -8.85
CA PRO A 295 1.97 5.83 -7.90
C PRO A 295 1.86 4.79 -6.79
N GLU A 296 0.68 4.27 -6.49
CA GLU A 296 0.48 3.22 -5.50
C GLU A 296 1.03 1.85 -5.91
N PHE A 297 1.31 1.66 -7.20
CA PHE A 297 1.88 0.43 -7.76
C PHE A 297 3.38 0.53 -8.05
N SER A 298 4.01 1.67 -7.76
CA SER A 298 5.41 1.92 -8.11
C SER A 298 6.38 0.94 -7.42
N ASN A 299 6.13 0.55 -6.16
CA ASN A 299 6.90 -0.52 -5.51
C ASN A 299 6.79 -1.84 -6.31
N VAL A 300 5.58 -2.24 -6.70
CA VAL A 300 5.32 -3.48 -7.43
C VAL A 300 6.03 -3.48 -8.78
N ARG A 301 5.92 -2.40 -9.56
CA ARG A 301 6.59 -2.30 -10.87
C ARG A 301 8.11 -2.34 -10.74
N GLY A 302 8.69 -1.58 -9.82
CA GLY A 302 10.14 -1.57 -9.67
C GLY A 302 10.71 -2.88 -9.14
N PHE A 303 9.97 -3.64 -8.31
CA PHE A 303 10.41 -4.99 -7.93
C PHE A 303 10.36 -5.95 -9.12
N LEU A 304 9.37 -5.82 -10.02
CA LEU A 304 9.34 -6.60 -11.26
C LEU A 304 10.58 -6.31 -12.12
N GLU A 305 10.94 -5.03 -12.28
CA GLU A 305 12.17 -4.62 -12.99
C GLU A 305 13.43 -5.22 -12.35
N VAL A 306 13.49 -5.26 -11.01
CA VAL A 306 14.62 -5.87 -10.28
C VAL A 306 14.72 -7.38 -10.49
N LEU A 307 13.60 -8.09 -10.68
CA LEU A 307 13.63 -9.53 -10.92
C LEU A 307 13.88 -9.89 -12.39
N ASN A 308 13.58 -8.98 -13.32
CA ASN A 308 13.78 -9.19 -14.76
C ASN A 308 15.18 -8.80 -15.25
N GLY A 309 15.88 -7.91 -14.54
CA GLY A 309 17.22 -7.42 -14.88
C GLY A 309 18.34 -8.15 -14.15
#